data_AF-A0A6G3XNR8-F1
#
_entry.id   AF-A0A6G3XNR8-F1
#
_cell.length_a   1.000
_cell.length_b   1.000
_cell.length_c   1.000
_cell.angle_alpha   90.00
_cell.angle_beta   90.00
_cell.angle_gamma   90.00
#
_symmetry.space_group_name_H-M   'P 1'
#
loop_
_entity.id
_entity.type
_entity.pdbx_description
1 polymer ?
#
loop_
_entity_poly.entity_id
_entity_poly.type
_entity_poly.pdbx_seq_one_letter_code
_entity_poly.pdbx_strand_id
1 'polypeptide(L)'
;MTITSPHLGSSKAWTDAQLLYALEEVVEKELNRHLKVAKDWMPHEYVPFSDGRNFPGVFEDGEAWAADQSKVTDIGKIALVVNLLTEDNLPSYHHEIASLFGRDGAWGTWVHRWTAEEGR
;
A
#
# COMPACT_ATOMS: atom_id res chain seq x y z
N MET A 1 52.39 5.72 -0.05
CA MET A 1 52.23 5.52 -1.50
C MET A 1 50.78 5.82 -1.84
N THR A 2 50.57 6.92 -2.54
CA THR A 2 49.25 7.42 -2.94
C THR A 2 48.92 6.79 -4.28
N ILE A 3 47.84 6.02 -4.37
CA ILE A 3 47.30 5.58 -5.65
C ILE A 3 45.99 6.35 -5.87
N THR A 4 46.14 7.49 -6.52
CA THR A 4 45.06 8.18 -7.23
C THR A 4 44.59 7.29 -8.37
N SER A 5 43.37 6.76 -8.28
CA SER A 5 42.69 6.16 -9.44
C SER A 5 42.27 7.27 -10.40
N PRO A 6 42.45 7.09 -11.73
CA PRO A 6 42.13 8.11 -12.71
C PRO A 6 40.61 8.27 -12.80
N HIS A 7 40.17 9.52 -12.88
CA HIS A 7 38.81 9.93 -13.22
C HIS A 7 38.32 9.15 -14.45
N LEU A 8 37.51 8.11 -14.24
CA LEU A 8 36.53 7.68 -15.23
C LEU A 8 35.56 8.83 -15.38
N GLY A 9 35.50 9.42 -16.57
CA GLY A 9 34.66 10.57 -16.87
C GLY A 9 33.25 10.34 -16.35
N SER A 10 32.77 11.30 -15.56
CA SER A 10 31.42 11.31 -15.01
C SER A 10 30.43 11.10 -16.16
N SER A 11 29.77 9.94 -16.21
CA SER A 11 28.45 9.90 -16.83
C SER A 11 27.66 10.94 -16.07
N LYS A 12 27.21 12.01 -16.73
CA LYS A 12 26.45 13.08 -16.10
C LYS A 12 25.36 12.42 -15.24
N ALA A 13 25.51 12.47 -13.92
CA ALA A 13 24.59 11.79 -13.02
C ALA A 13 23.21 12.40 -13.23
N TRP A 14 22.20 11.55 -13.50
CA TRP A 14 20.84 12.02 -13.68
C TRP A 14 20.29 12.44 -12.32
N THR A 15 19.54 13.54 -12.29
CA THR A 15 18.73 13.85 -11.11
C THR A 15 17.54 12.89 -11.05
N ASP A 16 16.97 12.71 -9.86
CA ASP A 16 15.77 11.87 -9.69
C ASP A 16 14.63 12.33 -10.62
N ALA A 17 14.43 13.63 -10.76
CA ALA A 17 13.45 14.19 -11.69
C ALA A 17 13.70 13.80 -13.16
N GLN A 18 14.97 13.77 -13.61
CA GLN A 18 15.31 13.33 -14.97
C GLN A 18 15.05 11.84 -15.15
N LEU A 19 15.35 11.03 -14.13
CA LEU A 19 15.09 9.60 -14.16
C LEU A 19 13.58 9.30 -14.19
N LEU A 20 12.79 9.96 -13.32
CA LEU A 20 11.34 9.81 -13.29
C LEU A 20 10.70 10.18 -14.62
N TYR A 21 11.12 11.30 -15.23
CA TYR A 21 10.63 11.73 -16.53
C TYR A 21 10.95 10.73 -17.64
N ALA A 22 12.17 10.19 -17.66
CA ALA A 22 12.56 9.22 -18.69
C ALA A 22 11.86 7.86 -18.53
N LEU A 23 11.40 7.52 -17.33
CA LEU A 23 10.68 6.27 -17.06
C LEU A 23 9.18 6.37 -17.34
N GLU A 24 8.64 7.55 -17.60
CA GLU A 24 7.20 7.81 -17.77
C GLU A 24 6.53 6.84 -18.76
N GLU A 25 7.12 6.63 -19.94
CA GLU A 25 6.57 5.73 -20.97
C GLU A 25 6.53 4.26 -20.50
N VAL A 26 7.56 3.84 -19.75
CA VAL A 26 7.61 2.48 -19.19
C VAL A 26 6.56 2.32 -18.11
N VAL A 27 6.38 3.33 -17.26
CA VAL A 27 5.36 3.34 -16.20
C VAL A 27 3.97 3.29 -16.80
N GLU A 28 3.70 4.07 -17.85
CA GLU A 28 2.44 4.05 -18.56
C GLU A 28 2.14 2.66 -19.13
N LYS A 29 3.13 2.04 -19.78
CA LYS A 29 2.99 0.68 -20.32
C LYS A 29 2.67 -0.34 -19.22
N GLU A 30 3.37 -0.29 -18.10
CA GLU A 30 3.18 -1.24 -17.00
C GLU A 30 1.89 -0.98 -16.21
N LEU A 31 1.50 0.28 -16.03
CA LEU A 31 0.19 0.65 -15.48
C LEU A 31 -0.92 0.10 -16.37
N ASN A 32 -0.85 0.30 -17.68
CA ASN A 32 -1.82 -0.25 -18.62
C ASN A 32 -1.85 -1.78 -18.62
N ARG A 33 -0.71 -2.44 -18.39
CA ARG A 33 -0.67 -3.90 -18.21
C ARG A 33 -1.38 -4.31 -16.91
N HIS A 34 -1.08 -3.64 -15.79
CA HIS A 34 -1.71 -3.88 -14.48
C HIS A 34 -3.23 -3.76 -14.58
N LEU A 35 -3.73 -2.65 -15.13
CA LEU A 35 -5.16 -2.37 -15.25
C LEU A 35 -5.92 -3.43 -16.08
N LYS A 36 -5.26 -4.06 -17.06
CA LYS A 36 -5.87 -5.13 -17.88
C LYS A 36 -6.03 -6.46 -17.14
N VAL A 37 -5.19 -6.71 -16.13
CA VAL A 37 -5.15 -7.99 -15.41
C VAL A 37 -5.65 -7.90 -13.97
N ALA A 38 -5.79 -6.67 -13.46
CA ALA A 38 -6.36 -6.40 -12.15
C ALA A 38 -7.77 -6.99 -12.07
N LYS A 39 -8.04 -7.69 -10.97
CA LYS A 39 -9.36 -8.23 -10.67
C LYS A 39 -9.97 -7.39 -9.57
N ASP A 40 -11.17 -6.93 -9.81
CA ASP A 40 -11.93 -6.23 -8.77
C ASP A 40 -12.42 -7.25 -7.74
N TRP A 41 -12.25 -6.87 -6.48
CA TRP A 41 -12.80 -7.53 -5.31
C TRP A 41 -13.00 -6.47 -4.24
N MET A 42 -13.90 -6.73 -3.31
CA MET A 42 -14.21 -5.83 -2.20
C MET A 42 -14.13 -6.58 -0.86
N PRO A 43 -13.64 -5.94 0.22
CA PRO A 43 -13.48 -6.59 1.52
C PRO A 43 -14.75 -7.27 2.04
N HIS A 44 -15.91 -6.66 1.79
CA HIS A 44 -17.20 -7.20 2.23
C HIS A 44 -17.53 -8.56 1.60
N GLU A 45 -16.91 -8.94 0.48
CA GLU A 45 -17.10 -10.26 -0.12
C GLU A 45 -16.44 -11.39 0.70
N TYR A 46 -15.52 -11.04 1.61
CA TYR A 46 -14.75 -11.97 2.44
C TYR A 46 -15.13 -11.92 3.93
N VAL A 47 -16.05 -11.04 4.32
CA VAL A 47 -16.52 -10.91 5.70
C VAL A 47 -17.77 -11.79 5.89
N PRO A 48 -17.74 -12.80 6.78
CA PRO A 48 -18.91 -13.63 7.07
C PRO A 48 -19.92 -12.87 7.96
N PHE A 49 -20.66 -11.93 7.36
CA PHE A 49 -21.59 -11.05 8.10
C PHE A 49 -22.66 -11.80 8.91
N SER A 50 -22.99 -13.03 8.53
CA SER A 50 -23.91 -13.90 9.28
C SER A 50 -23.44 -14.19 10.71
N ASP A 51 -22.13 -14.09 10.95
CA ASP A 51 -21.51 -14.35 12.27
C ASP A 51 -21.47 -13.08 13.13
N GLY A 52 -21.97 -11.94 12.62
CA GLY A 52 -22.01 -10.67 13.31
C GLY A 52 -22.88 -10.69 14.56
N ARG A 53 -22.44 -10.02 15.61
CA ARG A 53 -23.13 -9.91 16.90
C ARG A 53 -23.13 -8.46 17.38
N ASN A 54 -24.16 -8.10 18.15
CA ASN A 54 -24.24 -6.79 18.79
C ASN A 54 -23.22 -6.70 19.94
N PHE A 55 -22.74 -5.48 20.20
CA PHE A 55 -21.86 -5.17 21.32
C PHE A 55 -22.57 -4.28 22.35
N PRO A 56 -22.26 -4.43 23.64
CA PRO A 56 -22.88 -3.64 24.70
C PRO A 56 -22.50 -2.15 24.54
N GLY A 57 -23.34 -1.27 25.08
CA GLY A 57 -23.16 0.19 25.06
C GLY A 57 -23.88 0.89 23.91
N VAL A 58 -24.08 0.22 22.78
CA VAL A 58 -24.97 0.68 21.70
C VAL A 58 -26.29 -0.11 21.70
N PHE A 59 -26.21 -1.41 21.99
CA PHE A 59 -27.36 -2.30 22.03
C PHE A 59 -27.53 -2.90 23.43
N GLU A 60 -28.78 -2.97 23.90
CA GLU A 60 -29.11 -3.55 25.22
C GLU A 60 -28.88 -5.06 25.27
N ASP A 61 -28.96 -5.74 24.13
CA ASP A 61 -28.76 -7.19 23.97
C ASP A 61 -27.32 -7.56 23.52
N GLY A 62 -26.38 -6.63 23.60
CA GLY A 62 -25.01 -6.82 23.14
C GLY A 62 -24.19 -7.78 24.00
N GLU A 63 -23.34 -8.59 23.35
CA GLU A 63 -22.37 -9.47 24.00
C GLU A 63 -20.98 -8.81 24.01
N ALA A 64 -20.34 -8.74 25.19
CA ALA A 64 -19.00 -8.17 25.29
C ALA A 64 -17.97 -9.05 24.56
N TRP A 65 -16.93 -8.44 23.98
CA TRP A 65 -15.81 -9.19 23.42
C TRP A 65 -15.05 -9.95 24.52
N ALA A 66 -14.64 -11.18 24.21
CA ALA A 66 -13.75 -11.98 25.04
C ALA A 66 -12.72 -12.71 24.17
N ALA A 67 -11.51 -12.90 24.70
CA ALA A 67 -10.38 -13.42 23.92
C ALA A 67 -10.59 -14.86 23.40
N ASP A 68 -11.42 -15.65 24.08
CA ASP A 68 -11.80 -17.02 23.75
C ASP A 68 -12.77 -17.12 22.56
N GLN A 69 -13.47 -16.03 22.21
CA GLN A 69 -14.31 -15.97 20.99
C GLN A 69 -13.50 -15.75 19.71
N SER A 70 -12.19 -15.46 19.80
CA SER A 70 -11.31 -15.46 18.65
C SER A 70 -10.84 -16.88 18.30
N LYS A 71 -11.07 -17.29 17.04
CA LYS A 71 -10.59 -18.58 16.51
C LYS A 71 -9.11 -18.56 16.10
N VAL A 72 -8.44 -17.41 16.23
CA VAL A 72 -7.06 -17.20 15.77
C VAL A 72 -6.08 -17.54 16.89
N THR A 73 -4.95 -18.17 16.55
CA THR A 73 -3.86 -18.43 17.51
C THR A 73 -3.25 -17.11 18.00
N ASP A 74 -2.57 -17.12 19.15
CA ASP A 74 -1.97 -15.89 19.69
C ASP A 74 -0.91 -15.29 18.74
N ILE A 75 -0.12 -16.15 18.09
CA ILE A 75 0.82 -15.71 17.04
C ILE A 75 0.08 -15.11 15.85
N GLY A 76 -1.03 -15.72 15.42
CA GLY A 76 -1.84 -15.20 14.33
C GLY A 76 -2.46 -13.84 14.66
N LYS A 77 -2.94 -13.64 15.90
CA LYS A 77 -3.46 -12.35 16.36
C LYS A 77 -2.39 -11.27 16.29
N ILE A 78 -1.17 -11.55 16.76
CA ILE A 78 -0.05 -10.60 16.68
C ILE A 78 0.25 -10.25 15.23
N ALA A 79 0.35 -11.24 14.35
CA ALA A 79 0.62 -11.01 12.93
C ALA A 79 -0.46 -10.15 12.27
N LEU A 80 -1.74 -10.44 12.53
CA LEU A 80 -2.87 -9.68 12.00
C LEU A 80 -2.90 -8.24 12.53
N VAL A 81 -2.64 -8.03 13.82
CA VAL A 81 -2.60 -6.67 14.39
C VAL A 81 -1.44 -5.87 13.81
N VAL A 82 -0.25 -6.47 13.68
CA VAL A 82 0.90 -5.78 13.08
C VAL A 82 0.61 -5.43 11.63
N ASN A 83 0.07 -6.37 10.84
CA ASN A 83 -0.29 -6.10 9.46
C ASN A 83 -1.35 -4.99 9.35
N LEU A 84 -2.43 -5.05 10.15
CA LEU A 84 -3.46 -4.01 10.14
C LEU A 84 -2.88 -2.64 10.47
N LEU A 85 -2.04 -2.53 11.51
CA LEU A 85 -1.43 -1.25 11.90
C LEU A 85 -0.50 -0.70 10.82
N THR A 86 0.14 -1.57 10.03
CA THR A 86 0.93 -1.12 8.88
C THR A 86 0.04 -0.66 7.74
N GLU A 87 -1.01 -1.40 7.38
CA GLU A 87 -1.91 -1.01 6.28
C GLU A 87 -2.68 0.28 6.60
N ASP A 88 -3.13 0.47 7.85
CA ASP A 88 -3.86 1.67 8.29
C ASP A 88 -3.01 2.96 8.23
N ASN A 89 -1.68 2.82 8.12
CA ASN A 89 -0.78 3.95 7.92
C ASN A 89 -0.73 4.43 6.46
N LEU A 90 -1.61 3.92 5.59
CA LEU A 90 -1.75 4.30 4.18
C LEU A 90 -1.75 5.81 3.91
N PRO A 91 -2.37 6.70 4.72
CA PRO A 91 -2.29 8.14 4.47
C PRO A 91 -0.85 8.67 4.46
N SER A 92 0.03 8.17 5.33
CA SER A 92 1.44 8.53 5.36
C SER A 92 2.18 7.96 4.14
N TYR A 93 1.92 6.71 3.76
CA TYR A 93 2.54 6.12 2.55
C TYR A 93 2.14 6.86 1.28
N HIS A 94 0.85 7.17 1.13
CA HIS A 94 0.37 7.98 0.01
C HIS A 94 1.05 9.36 -0.03
N HIS A 95 1.16 10.04 1.12
CA HIS A 95 1.78 11.35 1.18
C HIS A 95 3.24 11.33 0.71
N GLU A 96 4.03 10.38 1.22
CA GLU A 96 5.44 10.24 0.85
C GLU A 96 5.60 9.91 -0.64
N ILE A 97 4.86 8.91 -1.14
CA ILE A 97 4.94 8.48 -2.54
C ILE A 97 4.47 9.60 -3.48
N ALA A 98 3.33 10.24 -3.21
CA ALA A 98 2.82 11.33 -4.05
C ALA A 98 3.74 12.55 -4.07
N SER A 99 4.48 12.80 -2.97
CA SER A 99 5.46 13.89 -2.89
C SER A 99 6.72 13.60 -3.72
N LEU A 100 7.12 12.33 -3.85
CA LEU A 100 8.29 11.91 -4.62
C LEU A 100 8.00 11.79 -6.12
N PHE A 101 6.88 11.16 -6.49
CA PHE A 101 6.57 10.84 -7.89
C PHE A 101 5.70 11.87 -8.58
N GLY A 102 5.09 12.80 -7.82
CA GLY A 102 4.11 13.75 -8.33
C GLY A 102 2.70 13.16 -8.41
N ARG A 103 1.75 13.98 -8.86
CA ARG A 103 0.31 13.67 -8.88
C ARG A 103 -0.30 13.58 -10.27
N ASP A 104 0.50 13.86 -11.30
CA ASP A 104 0.09 13.90 -12.69
C ASP A 104 0.76 12.80 -13.51
N GLY A 105 0.30 12.60 -14.74
CA GLY A 105 0.87 11.60 -15.66
C GLY A 105 0.63 10.15 -15.24
N ALA A 106 1.42 9.24 -15.80
CA ALA A 106 1.42 7.82 -15.50
C ALA A 106 1.82 7.55 -14.06
N TRP A 107 2.82 8.26 -13.53
CA TRP A 107 3.19 8.18 -12.11
C TRP A 107 2.04 8.56 -11.20
N GLY A 108 1.42 9.72 -11.40
CA GLY A 108 0.29 10.16 -10.58
C GLY A 108 -0.90 9.22 -10.66
N THR A 109 -1.22 8.72 -11.85
CA THR A 109 -2.31 7.75 -12.05
C THR A 109 -2.02 6.44 -11.30
N TRP A 110 -0.78 5.95 -11.37
CA TRP A 110 -0.34 4.78 -10.61
C TRP A 110 -0.48 5.01 -9.10
N VAL A 111 -0.02 6.14 -8.56
CA VAL A 111 -0.11 6.45 -7.12
C VAL A 111 -1.57 6.42 -6.64
N HIS A 112 -2.49 7.05 -7.37
CA HIS A 112 -3.91 7.03 -7.02
C HIS A 112 -4.51 5.62 -7.10
N ARG A 113 -4.17 4.85 -8.14
CA ARG A 113 -4.67 3.48 -8.29
C ARG A 113 -4.14 2.56 -7.19
N TRP A 114 -2.83 2.59 -6.92
CA TRP A 114 -2.21 1.83 -5.84
C TRP A 114 -2.85 2.17 -4.49
N THR A 115 -3.03 3.46 -4.20
CA THR A 115 -3.66 3.89 -2.93
C THR A 115 -5.08 3.36 -2.79
N ALA A 116 -5.88 3.39 -3.87
CA ALA A 116 -7.23 2.84 -3.85
C ALA A 116 -7.24 1.31 -3.69
N GLU A 117 -6.19 0.63 -4.15
CA GLU A 117 -6.05 -0.82 -4.03
C GLU A 117 -5.56 -1.26 -2.63
N GLU A 118 -4.67 -0.50 -1.98
CA GLU A 118 -4.23 -0.74 -0.60
C GLU A 118 -5.31 -0.37 0.42
N GLY A 119 -6.14 0.65 0.12
CA GLY A 119 -7.19 1.12 1.02
C GLY A 119 -8.46 0.25 1.06
N ARG A 120 -8.37 -1.01 0.63
CA ARG A 120 -9.48 -1.98 0.69
C ARG A 120 -9.52 -2.64 2.06
#